data_AF-A0A0P0WCA3-F1
#
_entry.id   AF-A0A0P0WCA3-F1
#
_cell.length_a   1.000
_cell.length_b   1.000
_cell.length_c   1.000
_cell.angle_alpha   90.00
_cell.angle_beta   90.00
_cell.angle_gamma   90.00
#
_symmetry.space_group_name_H-M   'P 1'
#
loop_
_entity.id
_entity.type
_entity.pdbx_description
1 polymer ?
#
loop_
_entity_poly.entity_id
_entity_poly.type
_entity_poly.pdbx_seq_one_letter_code
_entity_poly.pdbx_strand_id
1 'polypeptide(L)'
;AGSVWIILQLVGRLSEEELMNQLPTFLPALFDAFSNQSPDVRKTVVFCLVDIYIMLGKAFVPYLEGLNSTQLRLVTIYANRISQARSGAPIDANQ
;
A
#
# COMPACT_ATOMS: atom_id res chain seq x y z
N ALA A 1 10.37 7.55 12.77
CA ALA A 1 10.36 6.37 11.88
C ALA A 1 9.59 5.17 12.45
N GLY A 2 9.50 4.95 13.77
CA GLY A 2 8.82 3.77 14.34
C GLY A 2 7.28 3.81 14.36
N SER A 3 6.66 4.99 14.40
CA SER A 3 5.21 5.11 14.66
C SER A 3 4.33 4.61 13.51
N VAL A 4 4.69 4.89 12.26
CA VAL A 4 3.89 4.51 11.08
C VAL A 4 4.10 3.03 10.71
N TRP A 5 5.28 2.49 10.97
CA TRP A 5 5.57 1.06 10.76
C TRP A 5 4.79 0.15 11.73
N ILE A 6 4.53 0.62 12.96
CA ILE A 6 3.66 -0.07 13.91
C ILE A 6 2.21 -0.13 13.40
N ILE A 7 1.72 0.94 12.78
CA ILE A 7 0.36 0.97 12.20
C ILE A 7 0.26 -0.06 11.05
N LEU A 8 1.30 -0.18 10.23
CA LEU A 8 1.43 -1.21 9.18
C LEU A 8 1.46 -2.63 9.73
N GLN A 9 2.24 -2.88 10.78
CA GLN A 9 2.29 -4.19 11.46
C GLN A 9 0.95 -4.54 12.11
N LEU A 10 0.24 -3.55 12.65
CA LEU A 10 -1.11 -3.71 13.17
C LEU A 10 -2.08 -4.06 12.03
N VAL A 11 -2.06 -3.33 10.93
CA VAL A 11 -2.88 -3.61 9.73
C VAL A 11 -2.64 -5.03 9.19
N GLY A 12 -1.39 -5.51 9.19
CA GLY A 12 -1.08 -6.89 8.80
C GLY A 12 -1.55 -7.97 9.79
N ARG A 13 -1.96 -7.60 11.01
CA ARG A 13 -2.57 -8.50 12.01
C ARG A 13 -4.10 -8.45 12.01
N LEU A 14 -4.71 -7.48 11.34
CA LEU A 14 -6.17 -7.41 11.18
C LEU A 14 -6.61 -8.37 10.07
N SER A 15 -7.76 -9.04 10.28
CA SER A 15 -8.40 -9.85 9.24
C SER A 15 -8.89 -8.97 8.08
N GLU A 16 -9.02 -9.54 6.87
CA GLU A 16 -9.43 -8.82 5.66
C GLU A 16 -10.75 -8.05 5.85
N GLU A 17 -11.69 -8.63 6.59
CA GLU A 17 -12.99 -8.04 6.92
C GLU A 17 -12.86 -6.80 7.82
N GLU A 18 -12.02 -6.87 8.85
CA GLU A 18 -11.74 -5.74 9.73
C GLU A 18 -10.98 -4.63 8.99
N LEU A 19 -10.06 -4.99 8.10
CA LEU A 19 -9.36 -4.05 7.25
C LEU A 19 -10.33 -3.33 6.30
N MET A 20 -11.29 -4.03 5.71
CA MET A 20 -12.36 -3.45 4.87
C MET A 20 -13.27 -2.50 5.65
N ASN A 21 -13.60 -2.83 6.90
CA ASN A 21 -14.39 -1.95 7.78
C ASN A 21 -13.63 -0.69 8.20
N GLN A 22 -12.31 -0.80 8.44
CA GLN A 22 -11.48 0.33 8.86
C GLN A 22 -10.94 1.15 7.68
N LEU A 23 -10.90 0.57 6.48
CA LEU A 23 -10.43 1.18 5.23
C LEU A 23 -10.98 2.59 4.98
N PRO A 24 -12.31 2.84 5.01
CA PRO A 24 -12.85 4.19 4.76
C PRO A 24 -12.42 5.22 5.81
N THR A 25 -12.14 4.80 7.05
CA THR A 25 -11.62 5.67 8.11
C THR A 25 -10.11 5.88 7.96
N PHE A 26 -9.39 4.87 7.46
CA PHE A 26 -7.94 4.87 7.34
C PHE A 26 -7.43 5.55 6.06
N LEU A 27 -8.17 5.46 4.96
CA LEU A 27 -7.82 6.08 3.68
C LEU A 27 -7.55 7.58 3.78
N PRO A 28 -8.43 8.42 4.35
CA PRO A 28 -8.15 9.84 4.48
C PRO A 28 -6.90 10.11 5.31
N ALA A 29 -6.63 9.31 6.36
CA ALA A 29 -5.41 9.43 7.16
C ALA A 29 -4.15 9.02 6.37
N LEU A 30 -4.23 7.98 5.53
CA LEU A 30 -3.15 7.58 4.62
C LEU A 30 -2.89 8.65 3.55
N PHE A 31 -3.94 9.23 2.99
CA PHE A 31 -3.82 10.26 1.95
C PHE A 31 -3.19 11.54 2.51
N ASP A 32 -3.59 11.94 3.72
CA ASP A 32 -2.97 13.04 4.45
C ASP A 32 -1.48 12.75 4.72
N ALA A 33 -1.17 11.55 5.20
CA ALA A 33 0.21 11.10 5.41
C ALA A 33 1.03 11.02 4.11
N PHE A 34 0.39 10.75 2.97
CA PHE A 34 1.04 10.77 1.64
C PHE A 34 1.43 12.19 1.22
N SER A 35 0.69 13.20 1.67
CA SER A 35 0.99 14.62 1.43
C SER A 35 1.97 15.20 2.47
N ASN A 36 2.40 14.39 3.44
CA ASN A 36 3.28 14.85 4.52
C ASN A 36 4.66 15.26 3.98
N GLN A 37 5.25 16.31 4.56
CA GLN A 37 6.57 16.81 4.16
C GLN A 37 7.69 15.78 4.41
N SER A 38 7.50 14.88 5.37
CA SER A 38 8.48 13.86 5.69
C SER A 38 8.58 12.79 4.58
N PRO A 39 9.74 12.63 3.92
CA PRO A 39 9.93 11.62 2.88
C PRO A 39 9.83 10.19 3.42
N ASP A 40 10.20 9.96 4.68
CA ASP A 40 10.04 8.68 5.36
C ASP A 40 8.57 8.27 5.47
N VAL A 41 7.71 9.19 5.88
CA VAL A 41 6.26 8.95 5.99
C VAL A 41 5.69 8.60 4.62
N ARG A 42 6.04 9.37 3.58
CA ARG A 42 5.57 9.10 2.20
C ARG A 42 5.98 7.73 1.70
N LYS A 43 7.23 7.31 1.92
CA LYS A 43 7.69 5.95 1.59
C LYS A 43 6.84 4.91 2.31
N THR A 44 6.64 5.06 3.61
CA THR A 44 5.89 4.09 4.41
C THR A 44 4.44 3.95 3.93
N VAL A 45 3.77 5.06 3.61
CA VAL A 45 2.39 5.05 3.08
C VAL A 45 2.34 4.37 1.71
N VAL A 46 3.29 4.66 0.80
CA VAL A 46 3.38 3.97 -0.51
C VAL A 46 3.49 2.46 -0.32
N PHE A 47 4.38 2.00 0.57
CA PHE A 47 4.51 0.57 0.87
C PHE A 47 3.22 -0.02 1.45
N CYS A 48 2.53 0.69 2.34
CA CYS A 48 1.25 0.25 2.90
C CYS A 48 0.16 0.09 1.85
N LEU A 49 -0.01 1.09 0.98
CA LEU A 49 -1.01 1.05 -0.10
C LEU A 49 -0.75 -0.10 -1.06
N VAL A 50 0.52 -0.38 -1.34
CA VAL A 50 0.90 -1.51 -2.20
C VAL A 50 0.64 -2.84 -1.50
N ASP A 51 0.94 -2.98 -0.22
CA ASP A 51 0.69 -4.23 0.52
C ASP A 51 -0.81 -4.55 0.60
N ILE A 52 -1.64 -3.54 0.92
CA ILE A 52 -3.11 -3.63 0.90
C ILE A 52 -3.60 -3.98 -0.52
N TYR A 53 -2.99 -3.40 -1.56
CA TYR A 53 -3.32 -3.76 -2.94
C TYR A 53 -2.95 -5.22 -3.26
N ILE A 54 -1.85 -5.76 -2.75
CA ILE A 54 -1.50 -7.17 -2.94
C ILE A 54 -2.48 -8.08 -2.18
N MET A 55 -2.96 -7.65 -1.02
CA MET A 55 -3.90 -8.42 -0.19
C MET A 55 -5.33 -8.41 -0.76
N LEU A 56 -5.90 -7.24 -1.07
CA LEU A 56 -7.26 -7.09 -1.62
C LEU A 56 -7.32 -7.17 -3.16
N GLY A 57 -6.19 -7.02 -3.85
CA GLY A 57 -6.13 -6.99 -5.31
C GLY A 57 -6.89 -5.81 -5.91
N LYS A 58 -7.63 -6.09 -6.99
CA LYS A 58 -8.41 -5.10 -7.73
C LYS A 58 -9.58 -4.51 -6.93
N ALA A 59 -10.02 -5.16 -5.85
CA ALA A 59 -11.08 -4.64 -4.98
C ALA A 59 -10.65 -3.34 -4.28
N PHE A 60 -9.34 -3.10 -4.15
CA PHE A 60 -8.80 -1.88 -3.55
C PHE A 60 -8.74 -0.68 -4.51
N VAL A 61 -8.81 -0.92 -5.83
CA VAL A 61 -8.75 0.14 -6.86
C VAL A 61 -9.79 1.27 -6.69
N PRO A 62 -11.09 0.98 -6.49
CA PRO A 62 -12.09 2.05 -6.32
C PRO A 62 -11.83 2.93 -5.09
N TYR A 63 -11.20 2.38 -4.06
CA TYR A 63 -10.81 3.13 -2.87
C TYR A 63 -9.66 4.11 -3.10
N LEU A 64 -8.85 3.85 -4.13
CA LEU A 64 -7.74 4.73 -4.53
C LEU A 64 -8.19 5.88 -5.45
N GLU A 65 -9.44 5.88 -5.94
CA GLU A 65 -9.97 6.99 -6.76
C GLU A 65 -9.98 8.33 -6.02
N GLY A 66 -9.90 8.33 -4.69
CA GLY A 66 -9.72 9.56 -3.88
C GLY A 66 -8.33 10.20 -3.98
N LEU A 67 -7.36 9.55 -4.62
CA LEU A 67 -6.00 10.08 -4.83
C LEU A 67 -5.92 10.89 -6.13
N ASN A 68 -5.02 11.89 -6.16
CA ASN A 68 -4.71 12.59 -7.41
C ASN A 68 -4.12 11.62 -8.46
N SER A 69 -4.33 11.92 -9.74
CA SER A 69 -3.91 11.06 -10.86
C SER A 69 -2.44 10.65 -10.79
N THR A 70 -1.56 11.53 -10.32
CA THR A 70 -0.13 11.25 -10.12
C THR A 70 0.13 10.23 -9.00
N GLN A 71 -0.56 10.36 -7.87
CA GLN A 71 -0.41 9.47 -6.70
C GLN A 71 -0.99 8.09 -7.02
N LEU A 72 -2.17 8.04 -7.63
CA LEU A 72 -2.81 6.81 -8.10
C LEU A 72 -1.89 6.06 -9.06
N ARG A 73 -1.28 6.77 -10.02
CA ARG A 73 -0.34 6.18 -10.98
C ARG A 73 0.90 5.61 -10.29
N LEU A 74 1.42 6.30 -9.28
CA LEU A 74 2.58 5.85 -8.50
C LEU A 74 2.27 4.56 -7.74
N VAL A 75 1.15 4.52 -7.02
CA VAL A 75 0.69 3.31 -6.30
C VAL A 75 0.45 2.15 -7.26
N THR A 76 -0.21 2.41 -8.39
CA THR A 76 -0.48 1.39 -9.41
C THR A 76 0.79 0.81 -10.02
N ILE A 77 1.78 1.65 -10.34
CA ILE A 77 3.08 1.21 -10.87
C ILE A 77 3.81 0.34 -9.84
N TYR A 78 3.86 0.78 -8.58
CA TYR A 78 4.52 0.01 -7.53
C TYR A 78 3.81 -1.32 -7.26
N ALA A 79 2.48 -1.30 -7.19
CA ALA A 79 1.68 -2.50 -7.03
C ALA A 79 1.89 -3.49 -8.18
N ASN A 80 1.93 -3.01 -9.42
CA ASN A 80 2.21 -3.83 -10.58
C ASN A 80 3.63 -4.41 -10.55
N ARG A 81 4.64 -3.61 -10.15
CA ARG A 81 6.02 -4.09 -9.97
C ARG A 81 6.14 -5.15 -8.88
N ILE A 82 5.52 -4.96 -7.72
CA ILE A 82 5.56 -5.95 -6.62
C ILE A 82 4.77 -7.21 -7.00
N SER A 83 3.61 -7.06 -7.65
CA SER A 83 2.83 -8.19 -8.15
C SER A 83 3.62 -9.02 -9.18
N GLN A 84 4.37 -8.37 -10.08
CA GLN A 84 5.25 -9.06 -11.03
C GLN A 84 6.45 -9.72 -10.31
N ALA A 85 7.07 -9.02 -9.36
CA ALA A 85 8.18 -9.58 -8.58
C ALA A 85 7.77 -10.78 -7.73
N ARG A 86 6.53 -10.82 -7.22
CA ARG A 86 5.99 -11.92 -6.41
C ARG A 86 5.42 -13.06 -7.25
N SER A 87 4.98 -12.79 -8.48
CA SER A 87 4.58 -13.80 -9.45
C SER A 87 5.77 -14.43 -10.20
N GLY A 88 6.99 -13.93 -9.99
CA GLY A 88 8.24 -14.52 -10.48
C GLY A 88 8.93 -15.34 -9.39
N ALA A 89 8.71 -16.65 -9.39
CA ALA A 89 9.66 -17.60 -8.81
C ALA A 89 11.00 -17.55 -9.59
N PRO A 90 12.10 -18.06 -9.02
CA PRO A 90 13.42 -17.42 -8.95
C PRO A 90 14.03 -17.07 -10.32
N ILE A 91 14.74 -15.94 -10.37
CA ILE A 91 15.89 -15.86 -11.27
C ILE A 91 16.91 -16.87 -10.75
N ASP A 92 17.03 -17.97 -11.48
CA ASP A 92 18.15 -18.89 -11.40
C ASP A 92 19.45 -18.07 -11.52
N ALA A 93 20.16 -17.93 -10.40
CA ALA A 93 21.50 -17.39 -10.37
C ALA A 93 22.48 -18.56 -10.42
N ASN A 94 22.47 -19.31 -11.53
CA ASN A 94 23.58 -20.16 -11.93
C ASN A 94 24.13 -19.66 -13.27
N GLN A 95 25.04 -18.69 -13.21
CA GLN A 95 26.25 -18.70 -14.04
C GLN A 95 27.32 -17.77 -13.47
#